data_AF-A0A535RG18-F1
#
_entry.id   AF-A0A535RG18-F1
#
_cell.length_a   1.000
_cell.length_b   1.000
_cell.length_c   1.000
_cell.angle_alpha   90.00
_cell.angle_beta   90.00
_cell.angle_gamma   90.00
#
_symmetry.space_group_name_H-M   'P 1'
#
loop_
_entity.id
_entity.type
_entity.pdbx_description
1 polymer ?
#
loop_
_entity_poly.entity_id
_entity_poly.type
_entity_poly.pdbx_seq_one_letter_code
_entity_poly.pdbx_strand_id
1 'polypeptide(L)'
;MGGRGLAATMVFGLLAGACASGGGILVPSSQPAGPAFTETVIQSGLIVPWEVAVAGDGRMFVTERPGTISVFESTAAMAKRTASAQVSGVRAMGEAGLLGLALDPDFSRNQLFYVCASRLDQGEWRNQVLRYRASANELTVDTTILRAGIVASGLHDVCRMRFGPDGKLWIATGDGGQPARAQDATSLNGKVLRINSDGTVPSDNPTLKGQSSPTAVYALGLRNPGGLTFQPTTGTCFVVDAGDQTQD
;
A
#
# COMPACT_ATOMS: atom_id res chain seq x y z
N MET A 1 25.24 -64.54 -69.51
CA MET A 1 25.21 -64.74 -68.05
C MET A 1 25.73 -63.45 -67.45
N GLY A 2 24.89 -62.47 -67.14
CA GLY A 2 23.93 -62.53 -66.03
C GLY A 2 24.65 -62.07 -64.77
N GLY A 3 24.51 -60.79 -64.40
CA GLY A 3 25.04 -60.27 -63.12
C GLY A 3 25.78 -58.94 -63.24
N ARG A 4 25.06 -57.87 -62.88
CA ARG A 4 25.48 -56.48 -62.74
C ARG A 4 26.74 -56.31 -61.86
N GLY A 5 27.70 -55.50 -62.30
CA GLY A 5 28.82 -54.98 -61.51
C GLY A 5 28.85 -53.45 -61.58
N LEU A 6 29.07 -52.82 -60.43
CA LEU A 6 28.80 -51.42 -60.09
C LEU A 6 29.45 -50.37 -61.01
N ALA A 7 28.68 -49.34 -61.36
CA ALA A 7 29.17 -48.12 -61.98
C ALA A 7 29.71 -47.16 -60.91
N ALA A 8 30.96 -46.76 -61.07
CA ALA A 8 31.60 -45.68 -60.33
C ALA A 8 31.85 -44.52 -61.29
N THR A 9 31.29 -43.34 -61.00
CA THR A 9 31.99 -42.07 -61.27
C THR A 9 31.40 -40.97 -60.40
N MET A 10 32.25 -40.35 -59.58
CA MET A 10 31.97 -39.15 -58.81
C MET A 10 31.62 -37.98 -59.74
N VAL A 11 30.55 -37.26 -59.40
CA VAL A 11 30.32 -35.90 -59.89
C VAL A 11 30.24 -34.99 -58.66
N PHE A 12 31.23 -34.11 -58.54
CA PHE A 12 31.25 -32.99 -57.59
C PHE A 12 30.19 -31.96 -58.05
N GLY A 13 29.22 -31.65 -57.19
CA GLY A 13 28.17 -30.66 -57.47
C GLY A 13 27.72 -29.97 -56.20
N LEU A 14 27.79 -28.64 -56.20
CA LEU A 14 27.55 -27.70 -55.10
C LEU A 14 26.20 -27.90 -54.38
N LEU A 15 26.22 -27.72 -53.05
CA LEU A 15 25.10 -27.13 -52.29
C LEU A 15 25.65 -26.30 -51.13
N ALA A 16 25.87 -25.02 -51.40
CA ALA A 16 25.91 -23.99 -50.35
C ALA A 16 24.48 -23.75 -49.89
N GLY A 17 24.11 -24.32 -48.75
CA GLY A 17 22.82 -24.09 -48.10
C GLY A 17 22.74 -22.65 -47.60
N ALA A 18 21.81 -21.89 -48.16
CA ALA A 18 21.54 -20.52 -47.83
C ALA A 18 21.16 -20.32 -46.36
N CYS A 19 21.80 -19.33 -45.72
CA CYS A 19 21.30 -18.71 -44.50
C CYS A 19 19.94 -18.07 -44.80
N ALA A 20 18.85 -18.76 -44.49
CA ALA A 20 17.52 -18.16 -44.45
C ALA A 20 17.44 -17.30 -43.17
N SER A 21 17.70 -16.00 -43.33
CA SER A 21 17.29 -14.97 -42.39
C SER A 21 15.78 -15.07 -42.18
N GLY A 22 15.39 -15.62 -41.03
CA GLY A 22 14.01 -15.54 -40.54
C GLY A 22 13.64 -14.08 -40.36
N GLY A 23 13.02 -13.49 -41.38
CA GLY A 23 12.39 -12.18 -41.30
C GLY A 23 11.24 -12.24 -40.32
N GLY A 24 11.53 -11.98 -39.05
CA GLY A 24 10.50 -11.69 -38.06
C GLY A 24 9.70 -10.48 -38.57
N ILE A 25 8.43 -10.69 -38.84
CA ILE A 25 7.48 -9.60 -39.13
C ILE A 25 7.42 -8.78 -37.84
N LEU A 26 8.15 -7.66 -37.82
CA LEU A 26 7.98 -6.64 -36.79
C LEU A 26 6.61 -6.01 -37.04
N VAL A 27 5.59 -6.50 -36.34
CA VAL A 27 4.32 -5.78 -36.23
C VAL A 27 4.61 -4.60 -35.31
N PRO A 28 4.60 -3.35 -35.79
CA PRO A 28 4.75 -2.21 -34.91
C PRO A 28 3.55 -2.22 -33.95
N SER A 29 3.82 -2.48 -32.66
CA SER A 29 2.83 -2.31 -31.62
C SER A 29 2.56 -0.81 -31.49
N SER A 30 1.51 -0.32 -32.14
CA SER A 30 0.97 1.01 -31.85
C SER A 30 0.24 0.92 -30.51
N GLN A 31 1.00 0.86 -29.41
CA GLN A 31 0.44 1.10 -28.09
C GLN A 31 -0.09 2.54 -28.13
N PRO A 32 -1.39 2.77 -27.91
CA PRO A 32 -1.91 4.13 -27.89
C PRO A 32 -1.11 4.92 -26.85
N ALA A 33 -0.59 6.08 -27.24
CA ALA A 33 0.09 6.96 -26.31
C ALA A 33 -0.84 7.21 -25.12
N GLY A 34 -0.36 6.90 -23.91
CA GLY A 34 -1.09 7.19 -22.69
C GLY A 34 -1.38 8.69 -22.58
N PRO A 35 -2.26 9.10 -21.65
CA PRO A 35 -2.50 10.52 -21.40
C PRO A 35 -1.18 11.24 -21.09
N ALA A 36 -1.05 12.46 -21.60
CA ALA A 36 0.08 13.33 -21.25
C ALA A 36 -0.11 13.83 -19.80
N PHE A 37 0.98 13.86 -19.04
CA PHE A 37 1.00 14.35 -17.66
C PHE A 37 1.83 15.63 -17.55
N THR A 38 1.40 16.53 -16.67
CA THR A 38 2.19 17.69 -16.24
C THR A 38 2.37 17.62 -14.74
N GLU A 39 3.57 17.92 -14.26
CA GLU A 39 3.91 17.88 -12.84
C GLU A 39 4.03 19.30 -12.27
N THR A 40 3.59 19.49 -11.03
CA THR A 40 3.75 20.75 -10.30
C THR A 40 4.10 20.44 -8.86
N VAL A 41 5.14 21.10 -8.34
CA VAL A 41 5.55 20.93 -6.95
C VAL A 41 4.56 21.65 -6.05
N ILE A 42 3.73 20.89 -5.33
CA ILE A 42 2.78 21.42 -4.33
C ILE A 42 3.52 21.80 -3.05
N GLN A 43 4.47 20.98 -2.61
CA GLN A 43 5.30 21.27 -1.44
C GLN A 43 6.69 20.65 -1.57
N SER A 44 7.68 21.26 -0.94
CA SER A 44 9.05 20.75 -0.83
C SER A 44 9.54 20.80 0.64
N GLY A 45 10.69 20.18 0.91
CA GLY A 45 11.28 20.17 2.26
C GLY A 45 10.60 19.24 3.27
N LEU A 46 9.70 18.37 2.82
CA LEU A 46 9.11 17.30 3.64
C LEU A 46 10.15 16.24 3.96
N ILE A 47 10.13 15.70 5.18
CA ILE A 47 11.09 14.70 5.64
C ILE A 47 10.47 13.30 5.48
N VAL A 48 10.78 12.66 4.35
CA VAL A 48 10.31 11.32 4.01
C VAL A 48 8.78 11.20 4.15
N PRO A 49 8.01 11.96 3.34
CA PRO A 49 6.54 11.90 3.37
C PRO A 49 6.06 10.49 3.00
N TRP A 50 5.01 10.00 3.66
CA TRP A 50 4.49 8.64 3.48
C TRP A 50 3.07 8.62 2.92
N GLU A 51 2.14 9.37 3.50
CA GLU A 51 0.76 9.50 3.01
C GLU A 51 0.42 10.96 2.69
N VAL A 52 -0.45 11.15 1.69
CA VAL A 52 -1.15 12.40 1.44
C VAL A 52 -2.67 12.14 1.37
N ALA A 53 -3.46 13.01 2.00
CA ALA A 53 -4.90 13.04 1.80
C ALA A 53 -5.39 14.49 1.60
N VAL A 54 -6.32 14.66 0.68
CA VAL A 54 -6.94 15.95 0.39
C VAL A 54 -8.37 15.92 0.91
N ALA A 55 -8.69 16.85 1.81
CA ALA A 55 -10.02 16.99 2.37
C ALA A 55 -10.97 17.66 1.37
N GLY A 56 -12.28 17.45 1.55
CA GLY A 56 -13.31 18.09 0.73
C GLY A 56 -13.32 19.62 0.84
N ASP A 57 -12.70 20.18 1.88
CA ASP A 57 -12.49 21.63 2.04
C ASP A 57 -11.22 22.15 1.35
N GLY A 58 -10.48 21.26 0.66
CA GLY A 58 -9.27 21.58 -0.11
C GLY A 58 -7.96 21.42 0.66
N ARG A 59 -7.98 21.29 2.00
CA ARG A 59 -6.75 21.14 2.78
C ARG A 59 -6.04 19.84 2.46
N MET A 60 -4.71 19.90 2.43
CA MET A 60 -3.85 18.74 2.18
C MET A 60 -3.17 18.32 3.49
N PHE A 61 -3.36 17.06 3.88
CA PHE A 61 -2.76 16.43 5.05
C PHE A 61 -1.64 15.51 4.60
N VAL A 62 -0.51 15.57 5.30
CA VAL A 62 0.68 14.78 5.00
C VAL A 62 1.22 14.15 6.28
N THR A 63 1.58 12.87 6.22
CA THR A 63 2.40 12.23 7.24
C THR A 63 3.85 12.19 6.79
N GLU A 64 4.75 12.52 7.69
CA GLU A 64 6.20 12.46 7.50
C GLU A 64 6.77 11.40 8.44
N ARG A 65 7.54 10.44 7.91
CA ARG A 65 7.94 9.22 8.63
C ARG A 65 8.59 9.45 10.00
N PRO A 66 9.38 10.53 10.23
CA PRO A 66 9.90 10.83 11.57
C PRO A 66 8.85 11.16 12.64
N GLY A 67 7.58 11.35 12.28
CA GLY A 67 6.48 11.52 13.25
C GLY A 67 5.66 12.80 13.10
N THR A 68 5.87 13.60 12.05
CA THR A 68 5.16 14.87 11.85
C THR A 68 3.91 14.67 11.01
N ILE A 69 2.77 15.16 11.50
CA ILE A 69 1.58 15.40 10.69
C ILE A 69 1.64 16.87 10.27
N SER A 70 1.57 17.14 8.97
CA SER A 70 1.56 18.49 8.39
C SER A 70 0.24 18.75 7.65
N VAL A 71 -0.35 19.93 7.83
CA VAL A 71 -1.56 20.36 7.10
C VAL A 71 -1.27 21.63 6.33
N PHE A 72 -1.63 21.63 5.06
CA PHE A 72 -1.52 22.77 4.15
C PHE A 72 -2.90 23.27 3.77
N GLU A 73 -3.02 24.59 3.57
CA GLU A 73 -4.30 25.24 3.28
C GLU A 73 -4.96 24.77 1.98
N SER A 74 -4.16 24.27 1.03
CA SER A 74 -4.64 23.78 -0.26
C SER A 74 -3.61 22.88 -0.95
N THR A 75 -3.94 22.41 -2.15
CA THR A 75 -3.03 21.74 -3.09
C THR A 75 -2.35 22.72 -4.07
N ALA A 76 -2.42 24.03 -3.82
CA ALA A 76 -1.71 25.02 -4.64
C ALA A 76 -0.18 24.90 -4.45
N ALA A 77 0.59 25.33 -5.46
CA ALA A 77 2.05 25.32 -5.38
C ALA A 77 2.55 26.13 -4.17
N MET A 78 3.35 25.49 -3.33
CA MET A 78 3.92 26.04 -2.09
C MET A 78 2.88 26.59 -1.11
N ALA A 79 1.70 25.96 -1.05
CA ALA A 79 0.63 26.33 -0.13
C ALA A 79 1.13 26.41 1.33
N LYS A 80 0.60 27.38 2.09
CA LYS A 80 1.00 27.62 3.47
C LYS A 80 0.66 26.42 4.36
N ARG A 81 1.61 26.03 5.22
CA ARG A 81 1.34 25.09 6.33
C ARG A 81 0.50 25.79 7.40
N THR A 82 -0.70 25.30 7.65
CA THR A 82 -1.65 25.89 8.62
C THR A 82 -1.57 25.23 9.99
N ALA A 83 -1.25 23.93 10.05
CA ALA A 83 -1.09 23.19 11.29
C ALA A 83 0.02 22.15 11.15
N SER A 84 0.62 21.77 12.28
CA SER A 84 1.47 20.59 12.38
C SER A 84 1.42 20.01 13.78
N ALA A 85 1.57 18.69 13.91
CA ALA A 85 1.72 18.04 15.20
C ALA A 85 2.76 16.92 15.14
N GLN A 86 3.57 16.82 16.21
CA GLN A 86 4.45 15.70 16.41
C GLN A 86 3.70 14.58 17.12
N VAL A 87 3.66 13.39 16.52
CA VAL A 87 3.11 12.20 17.16
C VAL A 87 4.11 11.69 18.19
N SER A 88 3.70 11.62 19.46
CA SER A 88 4.58 11.23 20.56
C SER A 88 4.98 9.76 20.48
N GLY A 89 6.22 9.44 20.84
CA GLY A 89 6.69 8.04 20.92
C GLY A 89 6.89 7.34 19.57
N VAL A 90 6.80 8.05 18.44
CA VAL A 90 7.17 7.48 17.13
C VAL A 90 8.62 7.03 17.17
N ARG A 91 8.85 5.78 16.75
CA ARG A 91 10.18 5.23 16.52
C ARG A 91 10.32 4.93 15.04
N ALA A 92 10.92 5.86 14.30
CA ALA A 92 11.23 5.68 12.88
C ALA A 92 12.52 4.89 12.73
N MET A 93 12.45 3.69 12.16
CA MET A 93 13.58 2.81 11.91
C MET A 93 13.26 1.86 10.75
N GLY A 94 14.14 1.78 9.76
CA GLY A 94 13.84 1.02 8.53
C GLY A 94 12.60 1.59 7.83
N GLU A 95 11.60 0.74 7.61
CA GLU A 95 10.30 1.13 7.03
C GLU A 95 9.34 1.80 8.02
N ALA A 96 9.58 1.63 9.33
CA ALA A 96 8.71 2.12 10.38
C ALA A 96 8.69 3.64 10.53
N GLY A 97 7.60 4.15 11.10
CA GLY A 97 7.47 5.56 11.48
C GLY A 97 6.02 6.00 11.55
N LEU A 98 5.74 7.24 11.17
CA LEU A 98 4.38 7.70 10.91
C LEU A 98 4.02 7.43 9.45
N LEU A 99 2.98 6.63 9.24
CA LEU A 99 2.68 5.98 7.97
C LEU A 99 1.32 6.41 7.43
N GLY A 100 0.33 5.52 7.41
CA GLY A 100 -0.96 5.78 6.81
C GLY A 100 -1.72 6.93 7.44
N LEU A 101 -2.53 7.58 6.62
CA LEU A 101 -3.48 8.63 7.00
C LEU A 101 -4.79 8.39 6.27
N ALA A 102 -5.91 8.56 6.97
CA ALA A 102 -7.24 8.51 6.40
C ALA A 102 -8.11 9.61 7.01
N LEU A 103 -8.78 10.39 6.16
CA LEU A 103 -9.80 11.34 6.61
C LEU A 103 -11.08 10.55 6.89
N ASP A 104 -11.78 10.89 7.97
CA ASP A 104 -13.10 10.34 8.25
C ASP A 104 -14.08 10.66 7.09
N PRO A 105 -15.01 9.77 6.71
CA PRO A 105 -15.98 10.07 5.65
C PRO A 105 -16.80 11.33 5.92
N ASP A 106 -17.01 11.65 7.20
CA ASP A 106 -17.71 12.85 7.67
C ASP A 106 -16.77 14.00 8.05
N PHE A 107 -15.54 14.01 7.54
CA PHE A 107 -14.52 15.02 7.87
C PHE A 107 -15.03 16.46 7.77
N SER A 108 -15.84 16.79 6.75
CA SER A 108 -16.43 18.12 6.57
C SER A 108 -17.28 18.60 7.75
N ARG A 109 -17.79 17.67 8.57
CA ARG A 109 -18.62 17.93 9.74
C ARG A 109 -17.88 17.72 11.05
N ASN A 110 -17.09 16.65 11.16
CA ASN A 110 -16.47 16.23 12.42
C ASN A 110 -14.98 16.59 12.55
N GLN A 111 -14.31 16.90 11.43
CA GLN A 111 -12.88 17.20 11.37
C GLN A 111 -11.99 16.07 11.91
N LEU A 112 -12.47 14.82 11.87
CA LEU A 112 -11.75 13.66 12.38
C LEU A 112 -10.89 13.02 11.31
N PHE A 113 -9.67 12.66 11.66
CA PHE A 113 -8.79 11.90 10.78
C PHE A 113 -7.97 10.91 11.59
N TYR A 114 -7.40 9.95 10.90
CA TYR A 114 -6.74 8.80 11.48
C TYR A 114 -5.33 8.75 10.96
N VAL A 115 -4.36 8.44 11.82
CA VAL A 115 -2.98 8.15 11.44
C VAL A 115 -2.54 6.82 12.02
N CYS A 116 -1.69 6.10 11.28
CA CYS A 116 -1.05 4.90 11.79
C CYS A 116 0.43 5.16 12.05
N ALA A 117 0.90 4.83 13.25
CA ALA A 117 2.23 5.17 13.70
C ALA A 117 2.90 4.01 14.44
N SER A 118 4.14 3.68 14.07
CA SER A 118 5.01 2.73 14.74
C SER A 118 5.57 3.36 16.02
N ARG A 119 4.87 3.17 17.14
CA ARG A 119 5.14 3.84 18.42
C ARG A 119 5.75 2.89 19.45
N LEU A 120 6.72 3.41 20.22
CA LEU A 120 7.15 2.78 21.46
C LEU A 120 6.21 3.26 22.58
N ASP A 121 5.40 2.35 23.10
CA ASP A 121 4.40 2.62 24.12
C ASP A 121 4.46 1.51 25.17
N GLN A 122 4.66 1.87 26.44
CA GLN A 122 4.82 0.93 27.55
C GLN A 122 5.88 -0.16 27.31
N GLY A 123 6.97 0.19 26.61
CA GLY A 123 8.06 -0.74 26.28
C GLY A 123 7.80 -1.64 25.08
N GLU A 124 6.61 -1.59 24.48
CA GLU A 124 6.27 -2.34 23.27
C GLU A 124 6.33 -1.46 22.03
N TRP A 125 6.87 -2.00 20.93
CA TRP A 125 6.84 -1.34 19.63
C TRP A 125 5.68 -1.87 18.79
N ARG A 126 4.67 -1.02 18.60
CA ARG A 126 3.40 -1.39 17.94
C ARG A 126 3.04 -0.37 16.88
N ASN A 127 2.41 -0.83 15.79
CA ASN A 127 1.70 0.08 14.90
C ASN A 127 0.35 0.38 15.54
N GLN A 128 0.15 1.65 15.86
CA GLN A 128 -1.05 2.14 16.52
C GLN A 128 -1.86 3.01 15.57
N VAL A 129 -3.17 2.86 15.58
CA VAL A 129 -4.08 3.77 14.91
C VAL A 129 -4.56 4.81 15.91
N LEU A 130 -4.25 6.07 15.64
CA LEU A 130 -4.66 7.22 16.43
C LEU A 130 -5.69 8.02 15.66
N ARG A 131 -6.73 8.48 16.35
CA ARG A 131 -7.67 9.45 15.81
C ARG A 131 -7.31 10.84 16.33
N TYR A 132 -7.27 11.77 15.41
CA TYR A 132 -7.05 13.18 15.66
C TYR A 132 -8.27 13.98 15.24
N ARG A 133 -8.38 15.18 15.80
CA ARG A 133 -9.30 16.21 15.37
C ARG A 133 -8.51 17.40 14.84
N ALA A 134 -8.87 17.87 13.66
CA ALA A 134 -8.31 19.08 13.07
C ALA A 134 -9.12 20.31 13.48
N SER A 135 -8.43 21.43 13.69
CA SER A 135 -9.00 22.77 13.71
C SER A 135 -8.33 23.63 12.64
N ALA A 136 -8.54 24.95 12.65
CA ALA A 136 -7.93 25.85 11.68
C ALA A 136 -6.39 25.84 11.74
N ASN A 137 -5.82 25.69 12.93
CA ASN A 137 -4.38 25.84 13.18
C ASN A 137 -3.80 24.83 14.18
N GLU A 138 -4.58 23.83 14.60
CA GLU A 138 -4.17 22.83 15.59
C GLU A 138 -4.65 21.42 15.19
N LEU A 139 -3.89 20.41 15.61
CA LEU A 139 -4.28 19.01 15.54
C LEU A 139 -4.23 18.42 16.95
N THR A 140 -5.35 17.94 17.45
CA THR A 140 -5.45 17.36 18.79
C THR A 140 -5.69 15.86 18.71
N VAL A 141 -5.03 15.09 19.57
CA VAL A 141 -5.33 13.67 19.72
C VAL A 141 -6.73 13.55 20.33
N ASP A 142 -7.64 12.87 19.65
CA ASP A 142 -8.98 12.61 20.14
C ASP A 142 -9.01 11.28 20.92
N THR A 143 -8.49 10.20 20.35
CA THR A 143 -8.36 8.91 21.02
C THR A 143 -7.40 7.95 20.29
N THR A 144 -7.04 6.85 20.94
CA THR A 144 -6.35 5.72 20.31
C THR A 144 -7.37 4.67 19.88
N ILE A 145 -7.44 4.40 18.58
CA ILE A 145 -8.41 3.48 17.95
C ILE A 145 -7.93 2.04 18.02
N LEU A 146 -6.63 1.85 17.80
CA LEU A 146 -5.98 0.55 17.92
C LEU A 146 -4.63 0.76 18.59
N ARG A 147 -4.50 0.32 19.84
CA ARG A 147 -3.29 0.52 20.64
C ARG A 147 -2.29 -0.65 20.56
N ALA A 148 -2.79 -1.86 20.32
CA ALA A 148 -2.03 -3.08 20.42
C ALA A 148 -2.40 -4.06 19.30
N GLY A 149 -1.66 -5.18 19.23
CA GLY A 149 -1.93 -6.29 18.31
C GLY A 149 -1.10 -6.27 17.03
N ILE A 150 -0.88 -5.10 16.41
CA ILE A 150 0.06 -4.99 15.26
C ILE A 150 1.47 -4.77 15.82
N VAL A 151 2.32 -5.78 15.70
CA VAL A 151 3.75 -5.67 16.06
C VAL A 151 4.44 -4.78 15.03
N ALA A 152 5.09 -3.71 15.46
CA ALA A 152 5.90 -2.90 14.56
C ALA A 152 7.26 -3.57 14.29
N SER A 153 7.83 -3.30 13.11
CA SER A 153 9.11 -3.84 12.67
C SER A 153 9.90 -2.81 11.87
N GLY A 154 11.20 -3.02 11.66
CA GLY A 154 11.96 -2.22 10.69
C GLY A 154 11.79 -2.69 9.25
N LEU A 155 11.12 -3.83 9.05
CA LEU A 155 10.95 -4.54 7.79
C LEU A 155 9.48 -4.95 7.62
N HIS A 156 8.92 -4.72 6.44
CA HIS A 156 7.51 -4.95 6.11
C HIS A 156 6.57 -4.26 7.11
N ASP A 157 6.88 -3.01 7.45
CA ASP A 157 6.14 -2.25 8.47
C ASP A 157 5.12 -1.33 7.81
N VAL A 158 4.21 -1.92 7.04
CA VAL A 158 3.16 -1.16 6.38
C VAL A 158 1.95 -1.02 7.31
N CYS A 159 1.35 0.15 7.26
CA CYS A 159 0.06 0.43 7.89
C CYS A 159 -0.74 1.43 7.04
N ARG A 160 -1.11 1.00 5.81
CA ARG A 160 -1.89 1.78 4.85
C ARG A 160 -3.35 1.79 5.29
N MET A 161 -4.02 2.94 5.25
CA MET A 161 -5.41 3.06 5.71
C MET A 161 -6.29 3.77 4.69
N ARG A 162 -7.53 3.30 4.53
CA ARG A 162 -8.58 3.97 3.77
C ARG A 162 -9.95 3.67 4.39
N PHE A 163 -10.85 4.64 4.37
CA PHE A 163 -12.25 4.32 4.57
C PHE A 163 -12.82 3.68 3.30
N GLY A 164 -13.50 2.55 3.47
CA GLY A 164 -14.19 1.86 2.40
C GLY A 164 -15.55 2.49 2.08
N PRO A 165 -16.18 2.09 0.97
CA PRO A 165 -17.54 2.53 0.60
C PRO A 165 -18.61 2.13 1.63
N ASP A 166 -18.28 1.18 2.52
CA ASP A 166 -19.10 0.72 3.65
C ASP A 166 -18.94 1.56 4.92
N GLY A 167 -18.17 2.65 4.85
CA GLY A 167 -17.89 3.55 5.97
C GLY A 167 -17.01 2.93 7.06
N LYS A 168 -16.34 1.80 6.79
CA LYS A 168 -15.41 1.16 7.72
C LYS A 168 -13.99 1.59 7.43
N LEU A 169 -13.15 1.58 8.46
CA LEU A 169 -11.72 1.83 8.31
C LEU A 169 -11.03 0.51 7.94
N TRP A 170 -10.45 0.49 6.75
CA TRP A 170 -9.67 -0.63 6.23
C TRP A 170 -8.18 -0.35 6.37
N ILE A 171 -7.44 -1.34 6.85
CA ILE A 171 -6.02 -1.19 7.20
C ILE A 171 -5.25 -2.36 6.60
N ALA A 172 -4.31 -2.10 5.70
CA ALA A 172 -3.38 -3.12 5.22
C ALA A 172 -2.12 -3.10 6.09
N THR A 173 -1.77 -4.25 6.66
CA THR A 173 -0.63 -4.42 7.57
C THR A 173 0.38 -5.39 7.00
N GLY A 174 1.67 -5.07 7.11
CA GLY A 174 2.73 -6.00 6.75
C GLY A 174 2.99 -7.07 7.82
N ASP A 175 3.65 -8.15 7.42
CA ASP A 175 3.96 -9.30 8.28
C ASP A 175 5.07 -9.01 9.32
N GLY A 176 5.74 -7.86 9.20
CA GLY A 176 6.83 -7.43 10.07
C GLY A 176 8.14 -8.20 9.86
N GLY A 177 8.33 -8.84 8.69
CA GLY A 177 9.43 -9.74 8.41
C GLY A 177 9.24 -11.15 8.98
N GLN A 178 8.01 -11.51 9.37
CA GLN A 178 7.66 -12.81 9.94
C GLN A 178 6.51 -13.47 9.17
N PRO A 179 6.79 -14.21 8.08
CA PRO A 179 5.76 -14.77 7.20
C PRO A 179 4.72 -15.64 7.92
N ALA A 180 5.11 -16.32 9.00
CA ALA A 180 4.18 -17.12 9.82
C ALA A 180 3.03 -16.27 10.39
N ARG A 181 3.26 -14.98 10.70
CA ARG A 181 2.21 -14.08 11.18
C ARG A 181 1.15 -13.82 10.13
N ALA A 182 1.51 -13.79 8.84
CA ALA A 182 0.56 -13.51 7.76
C ALA A 182 -0.56 -14.56 7.71
N GLN A 183 -0.24 -15.83 7.99
CA GLN A 183 -1.20 -16.95 8.03
C GLN A 183 -1.88 -17.14 9.39
N ASP A 184 -1.30 -16.63 10.47
CA ASP A 184 -1.90 -16.70 11.81
C ASP A 184 -3.08 -15.72 11.93
N ALA A 185 -4.30 -16.25 12.04
CA ALA A 185 -5.54 -15.49 12.17
C ALA A 185 -5.68 -14.76 13.53
N THR A 186 -4.85 -15.07 14.52
CA THR A 186 -4.80 -14.37 15.81
C THR A 186 -3.86 -13.16 15.79
N SER A 187 -2.99 -13.06 14.77
CA SER A 187 -2.12 -11.92 14.55
C SER A 187 -2.80 -10.83 13.72
N LEU A 188 -2.47 -9.56 14.00
CA LEU A 188 -2.87 -8.43 13.16
C LEU A 188 -1.82 -8.05 12.11
N ASN A 189 -0.69 -8.75 12.03
CA ASN A 189 0.34 -8.55 11.02
C ASN A 189 0.04 -9.39 9.77
N GLY A 190 0.36 -8.85 8.58
CA GLY A 190 0.17 -9.50 7.29
C GLY A 190 -1.30 -9.67 6.91
N LYS A 191 -2.13 -8.66 7.19
CA LYS A 191 -3.60 -8.72 7.07
C LYS A 191 -4.16 -7.54 6.29
N VAL A 192 -5.35 -7.74 5.75
CA VAL A 192 -6.33 -6.65 5.63
C VAL A 192 -7.21 -6.68 6.88
N LEU A 193 -7.19 -5.60 7.65
CA LEU A 193 -8.10 -5.39 8.77
C LEU A 193 -9.27 -4.52 8.31
N ARG A 194 -10.44 -4.73 8.91
CA ARG A 194 -11.65 -3.93 8.74
C ARG A 194 -12.26 -3.66 10.11
N ILE A 195 -12.30 -2.39 10.51
CA ILE A 195 -12.82 -1.95 11.81
C ILE A 195 -13.82 -0.80 11.65
N ASN A 196 -14.69 -0.61 12.64
CA ASN A 196 -15.51 0.60 12.74
C ASN A 196 -14.62 1.83 13.03
N SER A 197 -15.16 3.03 12.82
CA SER A 197 -14.45 4.30 13.05
C SER A 197 -14.07 4.54 14.53
N ASP A 198 -14.64 3.76 15.46
CA ASP A 198 -14.31 3.75 16.89
C ASP A 198 -13.35 2.61 17.29
N GLY A 199 -12.94 1.77 16.34
CA GLY A 199 -12.05 0.63 16.57
C GLY A 199 -12.73 -0.69 16.88
N THR A 200 -14.06 -0.71 17.03
CA THR A 200 -14.80 -1.96 17.26
C THR A 200 -14.85 -2.84 16.01
N VAL A 201 -15.04 -4.15 16.20
CA VAL A 201 -15.14 -5.12 15.10
C VAL A 201 -16.55 -5.05 14.49
N PRO A 202 -16.69 -4.83 13.17
CA PRO A 202 -17.97 -4.93 12.49
C PRO A 202 -18.55 -6.34 12.59
N SER A 203 -19.84 -6.45 12.91
CA SER A 203 -20.52 -7.74 13.07
C SER A 203 -20.65 -8.54 11.77
N ASP A 204 -20.50 -7.88 10.63
CA ASP A 204 -20.51 -8.44 9.28
C ASP A 204 -19.11 -8.81 8.77
N ASN A 205 -18.06 -8.72 9.60
CA ASN A 205 -16.75 -9.27 9.25
C ASN A 205 -16.81 -10.80 9.12
N PRO A 206 -15.95 -11.41 8.28
CA PRO A 206 -15.89 -12.87 8.17
C PRO A 206 -15.43 -13.50 9.49
N THR A 207 -16.02 -14.65 9.82
CA THR A 207 -15.48 -15.52 10.89
C THR A 207 -14.47 -16.47 10.26
N LEU A 208 -13.19 -16.20 10.49
CA LEU A 208 -12.11 -17.00 9.93
C LEU A 208 -12.04 -18.40 10.58
N LYS A 209 -11.46 -19.36 9.86
CA LYS A 209 -11.27 -20.72 10.35
C LYS A 209 -10.56 -20.72 11.70
N GLY A 210 -11.14 -21.42 12.68
CA GLY A 210 -10.60 -21.50 14.04
C GLY A 210 -11.04 -20.38 14.98
N GLN A 211 -11.82 -19.41 14.51
CA GLN A 211 -12.43 -18.37 15.34
C GLN A 211 -13.89 -18.71 15.63
N SER A 212 -14.37 -18.33 16.82
CA SER A 212 -15.76 -18.49 17.25
C SER A 212 -16.64 -17.28 16.94
N SER A 213 -16.04 -16.15 16.54
CA SER A 213 -16.72 -14.90 16.21
C SER A 213 -15.90 -14.07 15.21
N PRO A 214 -16.50 -13.08 14.54
CA PRO A 214 -15.75 -12.12 13.72
C PRO A 214 -14.65 -11.41 14.53
N THR A 215 -13.53 -11.15 13.88
CA THR A 215 -12.42 -10.34 14.41
C THR A 215 -12.15 -9.16 13.48
N ALA A 216 -11.21 -8.29 13.82
CA ALA A 216 -10.79 -7.20 12.93
C ALA A 216 -10.18 -7.72 11.60
N VAL A 217 -9.75 -8.98 11.54
CA VAL A 217 -9.10 -9.56 10.36
C VAL A 217 -10.15 -9.87 9.29
N TYR A 218 -10.08 -9.16 8.17
CA TYR A 218 -10.94 -9.39 7.01
C TYR A 218 -10.30 -10.35 6.01
N ALA A 219 -9.00 -10.17 5.73
CA ALA A 219 -8.22 -11.07 4.88
C ALA A 219 -6.81 -11.26 5.46
N LEU A 220 -6.16 -12.35 5.06
CA LEU A 220 -4.87 -12.82 5.59
C LEU A 220 -3.92 -13.22 4.46
N GLY A 221 -2.63 -13.31 4.79
CA GLY A 221 -1.59 -13.75 3.86
C GLY A 221 -0.84 -12.63 3.14
N LEU A 222 -0.87 -11.39 3.66
CA LEU A 222 -0.09 -10.30 3.08
C LEU A 222 1.34 -10.27 3.63
N ARG A 223 2.29 -9.89 2.80
CA ARG A 223 3.71 -9.74 3.16
C ARG A 223 4.04 -8.29 3.48
N ASN A 224 3.98 -7.41 2.48
CA ASN A 224 4.35 -6.00 2.56
C ASN A 224 3.39 -5.11 1.72
N PRO A 225 2.12 -4.94 2.15
CA PRO A 225 1.06 -4.37 1.32
C PRO A 225 1.02 -2.84 1.30
N GLY A 226 1.85 -2.21 0.46
CA GLY A 226 1.97 -0.75 0.34
C GLY A 226 0.75 0.00 -0.20
N GLY A 227 -0.09 -0.66 -1.01
CA GLY A 227 -1.25 -0.05 -1.66
C GLY A 227 -2.58 -0.61 -1.17
N LEU A 228 -3.58 0.27 -0.96
CA LEU A 228 -4.97 -0.09 -0.65
C LEU A 228 -5.88 0.97 -1.28
N THR A 229 -6.85 0.56 -2.09
CA THR A 229 -7.87 1.44 -2.68
C THR A 229 -9.16 0.68 -2.97
N PHE A 230 -10.22 1.42 -3.29
CA PHE A 230 -11.51 0.89 -3.70
C PHE A 230 -11.88 1.41 -5.08
N GLN A 231 -12.40 0.55 -5.94
CA GLN A 231 -12.97 0.95 -7.22
C GLN A 231 -14.25 1.78 -6.93
N PRO A 232 -14.37 3.02 -7.43
CA PRO A 232 -15.42 3.94 -6.99
C PRO A 232 -16.87 3.51 -7.29
N THR A 233 -17.08 2.68 -8.32
CA THR A 233 -18.40 2.24 -8.79
C THR A 233 -18.84 0.92 -8.18
N THR A 234 -17.93 -0.06 -8.09
CA THR A 234 -18.22 -1.42 -7.62
C THR A 234 -17.89 -1.61 -6.14
N GLY A 235 -17.09 -0.71 -5.56
CA GLY A 235 -16.58 -0.86 -4.20
C GLY A 235 -15.55 -1.99 -4.05
N THR A 236 -15.05 -2.55 -5.15
CA THR A 236 -14.06 -3.63 -5.10
C THR A 236 -12.76 -3.13 -4.47
N CYS A 237 -12.30 -3.82 -3.44
CA CYS A 237 -11.04 -3.52 -2.77
C CYS A 237 -9.86 -4.05 -3.61
N PHE A 238 -8.85 -3.21 -3.81
CA PHE A 238 -7.57 -3.58 -4.41
C PHE A 238 -6.45 -3.35 -3.40
N VAL A 239 -5.58 -4.34 -3.25
CA VAL A 239 -4.38 -4.30 -2.44
C VAL A 239 -3.19 -4.59 -3.34
N VAL A 240 -2.12 -3.80 -3.20
CA VAL A 240 -0.84 -4.06 -3.86
C VAL A 240 0.13 -4.52 -2.80
N ASP A 241 0.65 -5.73 -2.97
CA ASP A 241 1.55 -6.39 -2.04
C ASP A 241 2.90 -6.65 -2.71
N ALA A 242 3.98 -6.23 -2.06
CA ALA A 242 5.32 -6.41 -2.60
C ALA A 242 5.83 -7.83 -2.34
N GLY A 243 6.12 -8.55 -3.42
CA GLY A 243 6.79 -9.85 -3.41
C GLY A 243 8.20 -9.79 -2.83
N ASP A 244 8.84 -10.96 -2.70
CA ASP A 244 10.18 -11.08 -2.14
C ASP A 244 11.29 -10.77 -3.16
N GLN A 245 11.00 -10.94 -4.45
CA GLN A 245 11.91 -10.70 -5.57
C GLN A 245 11.20 -9.90 -6.68
N THR A 246 11.97 -9.27 -7.56
CA THR A 246 11.46 -8.38 -8.62
C THR A 246 10.74 -9.08 -9.79
N GLN A 247 10.50 -10.40 -9.72
CA GLN A 247 9.95 -11.21 -10.83
C GLN A 247 8.94 -12.28 -10.40
N ASP A 248 7.92 -11.93 -9.62
CA ASP A 248 6.76 -12.81 -9.38
C ASP A 248 5.54 -12.36 -10.20
#